data_AF-A0A7C3W877-F1
#
_entry.id   AF-A0A7C3W877-F1
#
_cell.length_a   1.000
_cell.length_b   1.000
_cell.length_c   1.000
_cell.angle_alpha   90.00
_cell.angle_beta   90.00
_cell.angle_gamma   90.00
#
_symmetry.space_group_name_H-M   'P 1'
#
loop_
_entity.id
_entity.type
_entity.pdbx_description
1 polymer ?
#
loop_
_entity_poly.entity_id
_entity_poly.type
_entity_poly.pdbx_seq_one_letter_code
_entity_poly.pdbx_strand_id
1 'polypeptide(L)'
;MSPEGHLIQACMKAWESPAADGRRGNLRQVLRAIVTSDLFRSQAAGQQKVKTPLEHVVSTVRALRAAKPTGGFTADTDGYDVLTTLRRLNMKLFDRPDPDGWPEAGRDWVSTAALVERLRFAQNFMMAARNPLKAVDFGVTGKNNVSDPVALVQLKTAPAVWRDAGAVADYFLGLLFPGEGRANLELDRASAIAFLNSSDGGAPGSSPFANLAPDSAAYETRLRGMVALLLGLPRFQEQ
;
A
#
# COMPACT_ATOMS: atom_id res chain seq x y z
N MET A 1 -8.87 6.78 36.86
CA MET A 1 -9.74 6.38 35.73
C MET A 1 -8.90 5.59 34.75
N SER A 2 -9.51 4.70 33.96
CA SER A 2 -8.80 3.98 32.88
C SER A 2 -8.40 4.94 31.76
N PRO A 3 -7.45 4.57 30.88
CA PRO A 3 -7.11 5.37 29.69
C PRO A 3 -8.34 5.73 28.84
N GLU A 4 -9.28 4.79 28.68
CA GLU A 4 -10.53 4.99 27.94
C GLU A 4 -11.42 6.00 28.66
N GLY A 5 -11.50 5.92 29.99
CA GLY A 5 -12.21 6.89 30.80
C GLY A 5 -11.67 8.32 30.64
N HIS A 6 -10.35 8.50 30.58
CA HIS A 6 -9.74 9.80 30.32
C HIS A 6 -10.09 10.33 28.92
N LEU A 7 -10.09 9.47 27.90
CA LEU A 7 -10.48 9.86 26.53
C LEU A 7 -11.96 10.25 26.45
N ILE A 8 -12.84 9.49 27.08
CA ILE A 8 -14.28 9.82 27.13
C ILE A 8 -14.48 11.19 27.79
N GLN A 9 -13.82 11.44 28.92
CA GLN A 9 -13.89 12.74 29.59
C GLN A 9 -13.36 13.88 28.71
N ALA A 10 -12.26 13.67 27.99
CA ALA A 10 -11.72 14.65 27.04
C ALA A 10 -12.72 14.95 25.91
N CYS A 11 -13.39 13.93 25.39
CA CYS A 11 -14.43 14.08 24.37
C CYS A 11 -15.65 14.86 24.90
N MET A 12 -16.11 14.55 26.12
CA MET A 12 -17.20 15.28 26.77
C MET A 12 -16.83 16.75 26.97
N LYS A 13 -15.61 17.04 27.45
CA LYS A 13 -15.12 18.41 27.62
C LYS A 13 -15.04 19.15 26.28
N ALA A 14 -14.57 18.49 25.22
CA ALA A 14 -14.55 19.06 23.87
C ALA A 14 -15.96 19.32 23.32
N TRP A 15 -16.94 18.46 23.65
CA TRP A 15 -18.33 18.67 23.27
C TRP A 15 -18.95 19.87 23.99
N GLU A 16 -18.68 20.05 25.28
CA GLU A 16 -19.22 21.14 26.09
C GLU A 16 -18.52 22.48 25.89
N SER A 17 -17.30 22.47 25.33
CA SER A 17 -16.53 23.66 25.04
C SER A 17 -17.24 24.52 23.96
N PRO A 18 -17.63 25.76 24.29
CA PRO A 18 -18.26 26.65 23.30
C PRO A 18 -17.27 27.02 22.19
N ALA A 19 -17.75 27.06 20.95
CA ALA A 19 -17.05 27.70 19.85
C ALA A 19 -17.11 29.24 19.99
N ALA A 20 -16.42 29.96 19.09
CA ALA A 20 -16.37 31.44 19.11
C ALA A 20 -17.74 32.11 18.98
N ASP A 21 -18.74 31.39 18.46
CA ASP A 21 -20.13 31.82 18.34
C ASP A 21 -21.01 31.40 19.54
N GLY A 22 -20.42 30.87 20.62
CA GLY A 22 -21.10 30.46 21.84
C GLY A 22 -21.78 29.09 21.78
N ARG A 23 -21.82 28.42 20.61
CA ARG A 23 -22.47 27.11 20.45
C ARG A 23 -21.57 25.98 20.93
N ARG A 24 -22.17 24.98 21.57
CA ARG A 24 -21.53 23.71 21.97
C ARG A 24 -21.72 22.64 20.90
N GLY A 25 -21.13 21.46 21.09
CA GLY A 25 -21.29 20.34 20.17
C GLY A 25 -20.35 20.38 18.97
N ASN A 26 -19.14 20.94 19.14
CA ASN A 26 -18.18 21.04 18.05
C ASN A 26 -17.56 19.67 17.73
N LEU A 27 -18.15 18.96 16.78
CA LEU A 27 -17.69 17.63 16.37
C LEU A 27 -16.22 17.62 15.92
N ARG A 28 -15.72 18.72 15.34
CA ARG A 28 -14.30 18.83 14.95
C ARG A 28 -13.38 18.76 16.16
N GLN A 29 -13.76 19.36 17.29
CA GLN A 29 -12.98 19.30 18.53
C GLN A 29 -13.03 17.91 19.17
N VAL A 30 -14.20 17.26 19.17
CA VAL A 30 -14.34 15.88 19.65
C VAL A 30 -13.48 14.92 18.82
N LEU A 31 -13.61 14.98 17.49
CA LEU A 31 -12.80 14.16 16.59
C LEU A 31 -11.32 14.44 16.78
N ARG A 32 -10.92 15.71 16.96
CA ARG A 32 -9.53 16.06 17.28
C ARG A 32 -9.06 15.36 18.55
N ALA A 33 -9.83 15.42 19.64
CA ALA A 33 -9.47 14.75 20.89
C ALA A 33 -9.27 13.24 20.71
N ILE A 34 -10.10 12.58 19.89
CA ILE A 34 -9.96 11.16 19.55
C ILE A 34 -8.68 10.92 18.74
N VAL A 35 -8.49 11.57 17.60
CA VAL A 35 -7.38 11.27 16.67
C VAL A 35 -6.01 11.73 17.16
N THR A 36 -5.96 12.61 18.15
CA THR A 36 -4.72 13.02 18.83
C THR A 36 -4.46 12.25 20.13
N SER A 37 -5.37 11.37 20.56
CA SER A 37 -5.19 10.60 21.80
C SER A 37 -4.12 9.53 21.66
N ASP A 38 -3.44 9.23 22.78
CA ASP A 38 -2.47 8.14 22.84
C ASP A 38 -3.12 6.79 22.54
N LEU A 39 -4.37 6.57 22.97
CA LEU A 39 -5.11 5.35 22.65
C LEU A 39 -5.25 5.16 21.13
N PHE A 40 -5.62 6.20 20.40
CA PHE A 40 -5.78 6.13 18.94
C PHE A 40 -4.43 6.02 18.21
N ARG A 41 -3.40 6.70 18.71
CA ARG A 41 -2.08 6.77 18.05
C ARG A 41 -1.09 5.71 18.54
N SER A 42 -1.46 4.92 19.54
CA SER A 42 -0.59 3.87 20.08
C SER A 42 -0.29 2.82 19.01
N GLN A 43 0.89 2.21 19.13
CA GLN A 43 1.25 1.04 18.32
C GLN A 43 0.29 -0.13 18.56
N ALA A 44 -0.36 -0.16 19.73
CA ALA A 44 -1.41 -1.11 20.07
C ALA A 44 -2.80 -0.74 19.50
N ALA A 45 -2.89 0.24 18.59
CA ALA A 45 -4.13 0.61 17.91
C ALA A 45 -3.96 0.82 16.40
N GLY A 46 -2.77 1.22 15.94
CA GLY A 46 -2.46 1.32 14.51
C GLY A 46 -2.18 -0.04 13.88
N GLN A 47 -2.54 -0.21 12.59
CA GLN A 47 -2.25 -1.41 11.80
C GLN A 47 -2.79 -2.72 12.42
N GLN A 48 -3.85 -2.66 13.22
CA GLN A 48 -4.44 -3.86 13.83
C GLN A 48 -5.47 -4.54 12.94
N LYS A 49 -5.99 -3.82 11.94
CA LYS A 49 -7.00 -4.36 11.04
C LYS A 49 -6.33 -4.92 9.81
N VAL A 50 -6.62 -6.18 9.52
CA VAL A 50 -6.30 -6.72 8.20
C VAL A 50 -7.23 -6.08 7.18
N LYS A 51 -6.66 -5.50 6.14
CA LYS A 51 -7.39 -4.95 4.99
C LYS A 51 -8.32 -6.02 4.41
N THR A 52 -9.56 -5.62 4.12
CA THR A 52 -10.45 -6.39 3.24
C THR A 52 -9.83 -6.53 1.85
N PRO A 53 -10.29 -7.48 1.01
CA PRO A 53 -9.83 -7.60 -0.37
C PRO A 53 -9.91 -6.29 -1.17
N LEU A 54 -11.00 -5.53 -1.02
CA LEU A 54 -11.19 -4.24 -1.68
C LEU A 54 -10.16 -3.21 -1.20
N GLU A 55 -9.96 -3.10 0.10
CA GLU A 55 -9.00 -2.16 0.67
C GLU A 55 -7.56 -2.50 0.27
N HIS A 56 -7.20 -3.78 0.24
CA HIS A 56 -5.87 -4.21 -0.21
C HIS A 56 -5.59 -3.77 -1.66
N VAL A 57 -6.54 -4.00 -2.56
CA VAL A 57 -6.43 -3.57 -3.96
C VAL A 57 -6.37 -2.04 -4.07
N VAL A 58 -7.33 -1.34 -3.47
CA VAL A 58 -7.44 0.12 -3.61
C VAL A 58 -6.25 0.83 -2.95
N SER A 59 -5.78 0.34 -1.81
CA SER A 59 -4.59 0.89 -1.15
C SER A 59 -3.32 0.67 -1.99
N THR A 60 -3.19 -0.48 -2.68
CA THR A 60 -2.08 -0.72 -3.62
C THR A 60 -2.05 0.32 -4.73
N VAL A 61 -3.19 0.54 -5.39
CA VAL A 61 -3.30 1.55 -6.46
C VAL A 61 -3.02 2.93 -5.89
N ARG A 62 -3.65 3.29 -4.75
CA ARG A 62 -3.53 4.61 -4.13
C ARG A 62 -2.10 4.92 -3.70
N ALA A 63 -1.40 3.98 -3.07
CA ALA A 63 -0.04 4.19 -2.59
C ALA A 63 0.92 4.55 -3.73
N LEU A 64 0.73 3.95 -4.91
CA LEU A 64 1.58 4.17 -6.08
C LEU A 64 1.07 5.27 -7.02
N ARG A 65 -0.05 5.91 -6.71
CA ARG A 65 -0.74 6.87 -7.61
C ARG A 65 -0.27 8.29 -7.38
N ALA A 66 0.40 8.85 -8.40
CA ALA A 66 0.76 10.26 -8.49
C ALA A 66 0.40 10.80 -9.88
N ALA A 67 -0.09 12.04 -9.94
CA ALA A 67 -0.42 12.71 -11.19
C ALA A 67 0.85 13.04 -11.99
N LYS A 68 0.90 12.65 -13.26
CA LYS A 68 2.02 12.94 -14.15
C LYS A 68 1.86 14.32 -14.79
N PRO A 69 2.94 15.10 -14.99
CA PRO A 69 2.87 16.39 -15.67
C PRO A 69 2.30 16.31 -17.10
N THR A 70 2.53 15.19 -17.78
CA THR A 70 2.06 14.91 -19.14
C THR A 70 0.60 14.43 -19.20
N GLY A 71 -0.11 14.41 -18.06
CA GLY A 71 -1.43 13.81 -17.93
C GLY A 71 -1.39 12.33 -17.52
N GLY A 72 -2.48 11.88 -16.90
CA GLY A 72 -2.62 10.54 -16.32
C GLY A 72 -1.88 10.36 -14.99
N PHE A 73 -1.74 9.11 -14.56
CA PHE A 73 -1.17 8.75 -13.25
C PHE A 73 -0.05 7.70 -13.37
N THR A 74 0.81 7.63 -12.37
CA THR A 74 1.83 6.58 -12.21
C THR A 74 1.22 5.23 -11.83
N ALA A 75 0.03 5.23 -11.25
CA ALA A 75 -0.75 4.02 -11.00
C ALA A 75 -2.24 4.31 -11.19
N ASP A 76 -2.95 3.44 -11.91
CA ASP A 76 -4.38 3.59 -12.16
C ASP A 76 -5.04 2.25 -12.54
N THR A 77 -6.37 2.19 -12.50
CA THR A 77 -7.16 1.05 -12.97
C THR A 77 -8.52 1.52 -13.46
N ASP A 78 -9.06 0.82 -14.47
CA ASP A 78 -10.43 1.01 -14.94
C ASP A 78 -11.51 0.49 -13.97
N GLY A 79 -11.10 -0.15 -12.87
CA GLY A 79 -11.99 -0.73 -11.86
C GLY A 79 -12.54 -2.12 -12.23
N TYR A 80 -12.50 -2.52 -13.50
CA TYR A 80 -12.90 -3.86 -13.93
C TYR A 80 -11.79 -4.88 -13.71
N ASP A 81 -10.53 -4.48 -13.93
CA ASP A 81 -9.37 -5.35 -13.77
C ASP A 81 -9.19 -5.88 -12.34
N VAL A 82 -9.70 -5.15 -11.36
CA VAL A 82 -9.63 -5.56 -9.96
C VAL A 82 -10.71 -6.57 -9.56
N LEU A 83 -11.81 -6.67 -10.32
CA LEU A 83 -12.93 -7.55 -9.99
C LEU A 83 -12.53 -9.02 -9.97
N THR A 84 -11.61 -9.44 -10.83
CA THR A 84 -11.10 -10.81 -10.86
C THR A 84 -10.41 -11.16 -9.54
N THR A 85 -9.54 -10.29 -9.03
CA THR A 85 -8.88 -10.46 -7.73
C THR A 85 -9.91 -10.52 -6.60
N LEU A 86 -10.88 -9.60 -6.59
CA LEU A 86 -11.92 -9.55 -5.56
C LEU A 86 -12.77 -10.83 -5.54
N ARG A 87 -13.12 -11.36 -6.72
CA ARG A 87 -13.82 -12.66 -6.84
C ARG A 87 -12.98 -13.82 -6.32
N ARG A 88 -11.68 -13.87 -6.62
CA ARG A 88 -10.76 -14.91 -6.13
C ARG A 88 -10.56 -14.84 -4.61
N LEU A 89 -10.61 -13.64 -4.05
CA LEU A 89 -10.59 -13.39 -2.60
C LEU A 89 -11.98 -13.48 -1.93
N ASN A 90 -12.99 -14.00 -2.65
CA ASN A 90 -14.35 -14.21 -2.17
C ASN A 90 -15.10 -12.94 -1.69
N MET A 91 -14.72 -11.76 -2.19
CA MET A 91 -15.42 -10.51 -1.93
C MET A 91 -16.02 -9.98 -3.24
N LYS A 92 -17.19 -10.48 -3.61
CA LYS A 92 -17.90 -9.97 -4.80
C LYS A 92 -18.56 -8.64 -4.45
N LEU A 93 -18.18 -7.57 -5.16
CA LEU A 93 -18.79 -6.26 -4.96
C LEU A 93 -20.28 -6.32 -5.27
N PHE A 94 -21.10 -5.77 -4.37
CA PHE A 94 -22.57 -5.69 -4.49
C PHE A 94 -23.30 -7.05 -4.58
N ASP A 95 -22.63 -8.15 -4.25
CA ASP A 95 -23.18 -9.52 -4.32
C ASP A 95 -22.96 -10.25 -2.97
N ARG A 96 -23.26 -9.54 -1.87
CA ARG A 96 -23.32 -10.12 -0.52
C ARG A 96 -24.74 -10.66 -0.33
N PRO A 97 -24.92 -11.95 0.06
CA PRO A 97 -26.25 -12.53 0.23
C PRO A 97 -26.98 -11.99 1.47
N ASP A 98 -26.23 -11.69 2.53
CA ASP A 98 -26.76 -11.22 3.80
C ASP A 98 -26.86 -9.68 3.82
N PRO A 99 -27.85 -9.10 4.50
CA PRO A 99 -28.07 -7.64 4.54
C PRO A 99 -27.11 -6.89 5.49
N ASP A 100 -26.04 -7.54 5.95
CA ASP A 100 -25.07 -7.01 6.92
C ASP A 100 -23.80 -6.44 6.28
N GLY A 101 -23.63 -6.62 4.98
CA GLY A 101 -22.42 -6.23 4.26
C GLY A 101 -21.27 -7.23 4.41
N TRP A 102 -20.10 -6.90 3.87
CA TRP A 102 -18.90 -7.74 4.02
C TRP A 102 -18.23 -7.47 5.39
N PRO A 103 -17.69 -8.51 6.07
CA PRO A 103 -17.12 -8.34 7.40
C PRO A 103 -15.87 -7.45 7.38
N GLU A 104 -15.68 -6.67 8.44
CA GLU A 104 -14.46 -5.90 8.68
C GLU A 104 -13.47 -6.65 9.60
N ALA A 105 -13.76 -7.91 9.91
CA ALA A 105 -12.93 -8.75 10.75
C ALA A 105 -11.84 -9.45 9.93
N GLY A 106 -10.58 -9.27 10.32
CA GLY A 106 -9.44 -9.80 9.57
C GLY A 106 -9.44 -11.33 9.41
N ARG A 107 -9.98 -12.06 10.39
CA ARG A 107 -10.05 -13.54 10.36
C ARG A 107 -10.81 -14.09 9.14
N ASP A 108 -11.76 -13.33 8.60
CA ASP A 108 -12.58 -13.75 7.47
C ASP A 108 -11.82 -13.53 6.13
N TRP A 109 -10.71 -12.78 6.16
CA TRP A 109 -9.91 -12.40 4.99
C TRP A 109 -8.50 -12.95 4.97
N VAL A 110 -8.12 -13.73 6.00
CA VAL A 110 -6.80 -14.35 6.13
C VAL A 110 -6.93 -15.86 6.02
N SER A 111 -6.34 -16.40 4.96
CA SER A 111 -6.09 -17.83 4.76
C SER A 111 -4.87 -17.98 3.88
N THR A 112 -4.25 -19.16 3.84
CA THR A 112 -3.11 -19.42 2.94
C THR A 112 -3.46 -19.10 1.49
N ALA A 113 -4.66 -19.47 1.04
CA ALA A 113 -5.13 -19.17 -0.31
C ALA A 113 -5.32 -17.66 -0.53
N ALA A 114 -5.90 -16.95 0.44
CA ALA A 114 -6.08 -15.51 0.35
C ALA A 114 -4.73 -14.76 0.28
N LEU A 115 -3.74 -15.16 1.09
CA LEU A 115 -2.41 -14.56 1.06
C LEU A 115 -1.72 -14.79 -0.29
N VAL A 116 -1.82 -15.99 -0.86
CA VAL A 116 -1.27 -16.30 -2.19
C VAL A 116 -1.95 -15.46 -3.27
N GLU A 117 -3.28 -15.29 -3.23
CA GLU A 117 -3.99 -14.45 -4.20
C GLU A 117 -3.63 -12.96 -4.06
N ARG A 118 -3.37 -12.46 -2.86
CA ARG A 118 -2.87 -11.09 -2.64
C ARG A 118 -1.47 -10.90 -3.21
N LEU A 119 -0.56 -11.85 -2.98
CA LEU A 119 0.77 -11.84 -3.59
C LEU A 119 0.69 -11.87 -5.12
N ARG A 120 -0.16 -12.74 -5.64
CA ARG A 120 -0.42 -12.87 -7.07
C ARG A 120 -0.96 -11.56 -7.66
N PHE A 121 -1.86 -10.86 -6.95
CA PHE A 121 -2.33 -9.54 -7.35
C PHE A 121 -1.23 -8.49 -7.34
N ALA A 122 -0.41 -8.40 -6.29
CA ALA A 122 0.70 -7.46 -6.21
C ALA A 122 1.70 -7.64 -7.38
N GLN A 123 2.05 -8.89 -7.69
CA GLN A 123 2.88 -9.23 -8.83
C GLN A 123 2.22 -8.82 -10.15
N ASN A 124 0.93 -9.14 -10.35
CA ASN A 124 0.21 -8.72 -11.56
C ASN A 124 0.22 -7.21 -11.73
N PHE A 125 -0.14 -6.51 -10.66
CA PHE A 125 -0.28 -5.07 -10.68
C PHE A 125 1.05 -4.43 -11.07
N MET A 126 2.17 -5.00 -10.61
CA MET A 126 3.51 -4.48 -10.90
C MET A 126 4.10 -4.88 -12.24
N MET A 127 3.56 -5.89 -12.92
CA MET A 127 3.93 -6.17 -14.31
C MET A 127 3.53 -5.01 -15.23
N ALA A 128 4.37 -4.74 -16.24
CA ALA A 128 4.07 -3.74 -17.27
C ALA A 128 2.71 -4.03 -17.96
N ALA A 129 1.93 -2.99 -18.27
CA ALA A 129 0.54 -3.11 -18.73
C ALA A 129 0.33 -4.05 -19.94
N ARG A 130 1.33 -4.16 -20.83
CA ARG A 130 1.28 -5.00 -22.04
C ARG A 130 2.16 -6.26 -21.94
N ASN A 131 2.58 -6.66 -20.75
CA ASN A 131 3.37 -7.88 -20.58
C ASN A 131 2.51 -9.10 -20.97
N PRO A 132 2.96 -9.96 -21.91
CA PRO A 132 2.18 -11.13 -22.33
C PRO A 132 1.88 -12.11 -21.20
N LEU A 133 2.71 -12.16 -20.15
CA LEU A 133 2.50 -13.01 -18.98
C LEU A 133 1.24 -12.63 -18.18
N LYS A 134 0.82 -11.35 -18.22
CA LYS A 134 -0.46 -10.94 -17.63
C LYS A 134 -1.63 -11.73 -18.23
N ALA A 135 -1.61 -11.95 -19.54
CA ALA A 135 -2.68 -12.69 -20.21
C ALA A 135 -2.68 -14.18 -19.84
N VAL A 136 -1.50 -14.78 -19.65
CA VAL A 136 -1.33 -16.19 -19.31
C VAL A 136 -1.79 -16.48 -17.89
N ASP A 137 -1.39 -15.65 -16.92
CA ASP A 137 -1.64 -15.92 -15.50
C ASP A 137 -2.98 -15.34 -14.99
N PHE A 138 -3.53 -14.32 -15.68
CA PHE A 138 -4.69 -13.54 -15.22
C PHE A 138 -5.82 -13.42 -16.25
N GLY A 139 -5.65 -14.00 -17.44
CA GLY A 139 -6.65 -13.94 -18.51
C GLY A 139 -6.70 -12.58 -19.20
N VAL A 140 -7.84 -12.25 -19.79
CA VAL A 140 -8.01 -10.98 -20.53
C VAL A 140 -8.07 -9.75 -19.60
N THR A 141 -8.22 -9.98 -18.29
CA THR A 141 -8.25 -8.97 -17.23
C THR A 141 -6.84 -8.64 -16.73
N GLY A 142 -6.54 -7.35 -16.52
CA GLY A 142 -5.24 -6.86 -16.03
C GLY A 142 -4.42 -6.12 -17.08
N LYS A 143 -5.01 -5.75 -18.23
CA LYS A 143 -4.35 -4.95 -19.29
C LYS A 143 -4.64 -3.45 -19.18
N ASN A 144 -5.68 -3.10 -18.44
CA ASN A 144 -6.18 -1.73 -18.25
C ASN A 144 -5.81 -1.16 -16.88
N ASN A 145 -4.94 -1.83 -16.13
CA ASN A 145 -4.24 -1.27 -14.99
C ASN A 145 -2.88 -0.71 -15.41
N VAL A 146 -2.56 0.47 -14.88
CA VAL A 146 -1.28 1.13 -15.05
C VAL A 146 -0.53 1.03 -13.75
N SER A 147 0.75 0.69 -13.83
CA SER A 147 1.69 0.86 -12.75
C SER A 147 3.06 1.21 -13.32
N ASP A 148 3.65 2.27 -12.79
CA ASP A 148 4.91 2.83 -13.26
C ASP A 148 5.73 3.32 -12.05
N PRO A 149 6.38 2.38 -11.34
CA PRO A 149 7.20 2.74 -10.19
C PRO A 149 8.43 3.56 -10.59
N VAL A 150 8.89 3.45 -11.84
CA VAL A 150 10.03 4.24 -12.35
C VAL A 150 9.63 5.71 -12.46
N ALA A 151 8.51 5.99 -13.13
CA ALA A 151 7.97 7.35 -13.21
C ALA A 151 7.63 7.90 -11.81
N LEU A 152 7.16 7.05 -10.89
CA LEU A 152 6.89 7.48 -9.51
C LEU A 152 8.16 7.95 -8.80
N VAL A 153 9.25 7.18 -8.85
CA VAL A 153 10.55 7.56 -8.26
C VAL A 153 11.06 8.84 -8.92
N GLN A 154 11.04 8.92 -10.25
CA GLN A 154 11.51 10.08 -10.99
C GLN A 154 10.71 11.36 -10.68
N LEU A 155 9.40 11.22 -10.48
CA LEU A 155 8.51 12.33 -10.16
C LEU A 155 8.65 12.82 -8.71
N LYS A 156 8.96 11.91 -7.77
CA LYS A 156 8.91 12.18 -6.33
C LYS A 156 10.28 12.36 -5.69
N THR A 157 11.37 12.07 -6.40
CA THR A 157 12.73 12.10 -5.85
C THR A 157 13.71 12.78 -6.81
N ALA A 158 14.81 13.30 -6.27
CA ALA A 158 15.86 13.94 -7.07
C ALA A 158 16.67 12.90 -7.88
N PRO A 159 17.28 13.29 -9.02
CA PRO A 159 18.06 12.38 -9.87
C PRO A 159 19.18 11.59 -9.16
N ALA A 160 19.75 12.15 -8.09
CA ALA A 160 20.75 11.47 -7.26
C ALA A 160 20.22 10.20 -6.58
N VAL A 161 18.90 10.11 -6.34
CA VAL A 161 18.24 8.96 -5.71
C VAL A 161 18.08 7.81 -6.69
N TRP A 162 17.86 8.08 -7.98
CA TRP A 162 17.34 7.08 -8.92
C TRP A 162 18.24 5.86 -9.07
N ARG A 163 19.54 5.98 -8.83
CA ARG A 163 20.50 4.87 -8.93
C ARG A 163 21.02 4.36 -7.60
N ASP A 164 20.59 4.97 -6.49
CA ASP A 164 20.94 4.54 -5.15
C ASP A 164 19.90 3.52 -4.66
N ALA A 165 20.29 2.24 -4.63
CA ALA A 165 19.41 1.16 -4.20
C ALA A 165 18.88 1.37 -2.76
N GLY A 166 19.70 1.93 -1.88
CA GLY A 166 19.32 2.21 -0.49
C GLY A 166 18.32 3.35 -0.40
N ALA A 167 18.54 4.43 -1.14
CA ALA A 167 17.62 5.57 -1.16
C ALA A 167 16.29 5.23 -1.85
N VAL A 168 16.32 4.43 -2.91
CA VAL A 168 15.10 3.92 -3.57
C VAL A 168 14.32 2.98 -2.65
N ALA A 169 15.00 2.06 -1.95
CA ALA A 169 14.34 1.20 -0.95
C ALA A 169 13.72 2.04 0.17
N ASP A 170 14.44 3.01 0.72
CA ASP A 170 13.94 3.91 1.77
C ASP A 170 12.70 4.70 1.30
N TYR A 171 12.68 5.14 0.04
CA TYR A 171 11.54 5.83 -0.55
C TYR A 171 10.27 4.95 -0.56
N PHE A 172 10.36 3.71 -1.07
CA PHE A 172 9.19 2.83 -1.13
C PHE A 172 8.76 2.31 0.23
N LEU A 173 9.70 2.05 1.15
CA LEU A 173 9.39 1.68 2.53
C LEU A 173 8.61 2.80 3.24
N GLY A 174 9.06 4.05 3.12
CA GLY A 174 8.35 5.20 3.70
C GLY A 174 6.99 5.45 3.03
N LEU A 175 6.86 5.14 1.75
CA LEU A 175 5.61 5.27 0.99
C LEU A 175 4.57 4.20 1.40
N LEU A 176 5.00 2.95 1.52
CA LEU A 176 4.12 1.80 1.77
C LEU A 176 3.84 1.59 3.26
N PHE A 177 4.77 1.96 4.15
CA PHE A 177 4.70 1.73 5.59
C PHE A 177 4.89 3.03 6.40
N PRO A 178 4.04 4.06 6.19
CA PRO A 178 4.24 5.38 6.79
C PRO A 178 4.14 5.42 8.33
N GLY A 179 3.58 4.37 8.95
CA GLY A 179 3.46 4.25 10.41
C GLY A 179 4.66 3.58 11.10
N GLU A 180 5.61 3.05 10.32
CA GLU A 180 6.73 2.25 10.84
C GLU A 180 8.01 3.08 10.97
N GLY A 181 8.72 2.87 12.07
CA GLY A 181 10.06 3.46 12.25
C GLY A 181 11.10 2.73 11.41
N ARG A 182 12.13 3.45 10.94
CA ARG A 182 13.23 2.88 10.12
C ARG A 182 13.84 1.62 10.74
N ALA A 183 14.03 1.60 12.06
CA ALA A 183 14.60 0.44 12.77
C ALA A 183 13.75 -0.83 12.62
N ASN A 184 12.41 -0.71 12.55
CA ASN A 184 11.50 -1.85 12.37
C ASN A 184 11.56 -2.44 10.96
N LEU A 185 12.04 -1.65 9.99
CA LEU A 185 12.06 -1.99 8.57
C LEU A 185 13.45 -2.44 8.08
N GLU A 186 14.45 -2.57 8.97
CA GLU A 186 15.83 -2.83 8.52
C GLU A 186 15.99 -4.16 7.77
N LEU A 187 15.25 -5.21 8.18
CA LEU A 187 15.24 -6.49 7.46
C LEU A 187 14.57 -6.38 6.08
N ASP A 188 13.45 -5.67 6.00
CA ASP A 188 12.73 -5.43 4.75
C ASP A 188 13.57 -4.56 3.80
N ARG A 189 14.27 -3.56 4.35
CA ARG A 189 15.23 -2.69 3.67
C ARG A 189 16.40 -3.47 3.11
N ALA A 190 17.04 -4.32 3.92
CA ALA A 190 18.14 -5.16 3.47
C ALA A 190 17.70 -6.09 2.33
N SER A 191 16.51 -6.67 2.44
CA SER A 191 15.92 -7.53 1.40
C SER A 191 15.64 -6.76 0.11
N ALA A 192 15.08 -5.55 0.19
CA ALA A 192 14.84 -4.69 -0.96
C ALA A 192 16.16 -4.28 -1.66
N ILE A 193 17.18 -3.91 -0.91
CA ILE A 193 18.51 -3.56 -1.45
C ILE A 193 19.16 -4.77 -2.10
N ALA A 194 19.08 -5.94 -1.47
CA ALA A 194 19.57 -7.19 -2.02
C ALA A 194 18.86 -7.52 -3.35
N PHE A 195 17.54 -7.38 -3.38
CA PHE A 195 16.73 -7.60 -4.59
C PHE A 195 17.15 -6.67 -5.73
N LEU A 196 17.27 -5.36 -5.48
CA LEU A 196 17.68 -4.39 -6.51
C LEU A 196 19.07 -4.67 -7.09
N ASN A 197 19.97 -5.26 -6.31
CA ASN A 197 21.32 -5.62 -6.75
C ASN A 197 21.43 -7.05 -7.30
N SER A 198 20.37 -7.85 -7.21
CA SER A 198 20.30 -9.18 -7.82
C SER A 198 19.83 -9.10 -9.29
N SER A 199 20.31 -10.02 -10.13
CA SER A 199 19.87 -10.13 -11.51
C SER A 199 18.45 -10.71 -11.61
N ASP A 200 17.83 -10.61 -12.79
CA ASP A 200 16.51 -11.22 -13.04
C ASP A 200 16.50 -12.76 -12.84
N GLY A 201 17.68 -13.40 -12.86
CA GLY A 201 17.87 -14.82 -12.56
C GLY A 201 18.34 -15.12 -11.13
N GLY A 202 18.37 -14.13 -10.24
CA GLY A 202 18.79 -14.27 -8.84
C GLY A 202 20.30 -14.49 -8.65
N ALA A 203 21.11 -14.34 -9.69
CA ALA A 203 22.56 -14.54 -9.62
C ALA A 203 23.26 -13.32 -8.97
N PRO A 204 24.00 -13.50 -7.87
CA PRO A 204 24.85 -12.45 -7.32
C PRO A 204 26.04 -12.23 -8.26
N GLY A 205 26.03 -11.15 -9.05
CA GLY A 205 27.10 -10.86 -10.02
C GLY A 205 26.70 -10.11 -11.29
N SER A 206 25.41 -9.79 -11.48
CA SER A 206 25.00 -8.85 -12.55
C SER A 206 25.42 -7.42 -12.26
N SER A 207 25.35 -6.55 -13.29
CA SER A 207 25.51 -5.09 -13.14
C SER A 207 24.76 -4.58 -11.89
N PRO A 208 25.48 -3.95 -10.94
CA PRO A 208 24.87 -3.32 -9.77
C PRO A 208 23.74 -2.37 -10.17
N PHE A 209 22.75 -2.19 -9.31
CA PHE A 209 21.62 -1.28 -9.59
C PHE A 209 22.09 0.11 -9.99
N ALA A 210 23.15 0.59 -9.33
CA ALA A 210 23.77 1.89 -9.60
C ALA A 210 24.28 2.06 -11.05
N ASN A 211 24.58 0.96 -11.74
CA ASN A 211 25.10 0.97 -13.10
C ASN A 211 24.00 0.86 -14.16
N LEU A 212 22.77 0.53 -13.77
CA LEU A 212 21.65 0.40 -14.71
C LEU A 212 21.15 1.79 -15.12
N ALA A 213 20.90 1.99 -16.42
CA ALA A 213 20.32 3.25 -16.89
C ALA A 213 18.84 3.32 -16.44
N PRO A 214 18.35 4.46 -15.89
CA PRO A 214 16.98 4.57 -15.38
C PRO A 214 15.86 4.31 -16.41
N ASP A 215 16.18 4.38 -17.70
CA ASP A 215 15.31 4.10 -18.85
C ASP A 215 15.45 2.67 -19.39
N SER A 216 16.34 1.86 -18.81
CA SER A 216 16.56 0.48 -19.25
C SER A 216 15.51 -0.49 -18.71
N ALA A 217 15.19 -1.52 -19.51
CA ALA A 217 14.26 -2.59 -19.10
C ALA A 217 14.76 -3.37 -17.87
N ALA A 218 16.07 -3.50 -17.68
CA ALA A 218 16.66 -4.15 -16.51
C ALA A 218 16.42 -3.34 -15.23
N TYR A 219 16.57 -2.00 -15.30
CA TYR A 219 16.25 -1.11 -14.18
C TYR A 219 14.77 -1.20 -13.82
N GLU A 220 13.90 -1.10 -14.83
CA GLU A 220 12.46 -1.16 -14.65
C GLU A 220 12.00 -2.51 -14.04
N THR A 221 12.51 -3.63 -14.54
CA THR A 221 12.16 -4.97 -14.07
C THR A 221 12.52 -5.17 -12.59
N ARG A 222 13.73 -4.76 -12.19
CA ARG A 222 14.15 -4.85 -10.79
C ARG A 222 13.33 -3.97 -9.87
N LEU A 223 13.02 -2.75 -10.30
CA LEU A 223 12.20 -1.84 -9.51
C LEU A 223 10.77 -2.39 -9.33
N ARG A 224 10.15 -2.87 -10.40
CA ARG A 224 8.82 -3.51 -10.36
C ARG A 224 8.81 -4.73 -9.45
N GLY A 225 9.81 -5.61 -9.56
CA GLY A 225 9.93 -6.81 -8.73
C GLY A 225 10.10 -6.47 -7.24
N MET A 226 10.95 -5.49 -6.91
CA MET A 226 11.15 -5.06 -5.54
C MET A 226 9.86 -4.46 -4.95
N VAL A 227 9.15 -3.62 -5.68
CA VAL A 227 7.89 -3.04 -5.19
C VAL A 227 6.81 -4.12 -5.03
N ALA A 228 6.75 -5.10 -5.95
CA ALA A 228 5.87 -6.27 -5.79
C ALA A 228 6.19 -7.09 -4.53
N LEU A 229 7.48 -7.27 -4.22
CA LEU A 229 7.93 -7.93 -3.00
C LEU A 229 7.43 -7.17 -1.76
N LEU A 230 7.61 -5.85 -1.71
CA LEU A 230 7.17 -5.02 -0.57
C LEU A 230 5.65 -5.04 -0.38
N LEU A 231 4.87 -4.95 -1.47
CA LEU A 231 3.41 -5.09 -1.43
C LEU A 231 2.94 -6.46 -0.91
N GLY A 232 3.80 -7.47 -1.02
CA GLY A 232 3.56 -8.82 -0.53
C GLY A 232 3.82 -9.03 0.95
N LEU A 233 4.50 -8.08 1.61
CA LEU A 233 4.86 -8.22 3.02
C LEU A 233 3.61 -8.23 3.93
N PRO A 234 3.65 -8.93 5.08
CA PRO A 234 2.55 -8.96 6.03
C PRO A 234 2.09 -7.56 6.45
N ARG A 235 3.03 -6.63 6.64
CA ARG A 235 2.74 -5.23 7.02
C ARG A 235 1.83 -4.52 6.02
N PHE A 236 1.93 -4.83 4.73
CA PHE A 236 1.06 -4.22 3.73
C PHE A 236 -0.38 -4.77 3.79
N GLN A 237 -0.59 -5.90 4.46
CA GLN A 237 -1.91 -6.48 4.66
C GLN A 237 -2.71 -5.78 5.74
N GLU A 238 -2.09 -4.92 6.53
CA GLU A 238 -2.65 -4.30 7.75
C GLU A 238 -2.90 -2.79 7.57
N GLN A 239 -3.86 -2.21 8.28
CA GLN A 239 -4.18 -0.77 8.27
C GLN A 239 -4.65 -0.25 9.63
#